data_AF-A7UWP8-F1
#
_entry.id   AF-A7UWP8-F1
#
_cell.length_a   1.000
_cell.length_b   1.000
_cell.length_c   1.000
_cell.angle_alpha   90.00
_cell.angle_beta   90.00
_cell.angle_gamma   90.00
#
_symmetry.space_group_name_H-M   'P 1'
#
loop_
_entity.id
_entity.type
_entity.pdbx_description
1 polymer ?
#
loop_
_entity_poly.entity_id
_entity_poly.type
_entity_poly.pdbx_seq_one_letter_code
_entity_poly.pdbx_strand_id
1 'polypeptide(L)'
;MSTLLVNKPLLGPLVGLNVWTFAMEALLYIRRTPALSKYGVTFDPNTVKKQKAEKLPPFVQWPADNFNNLLEQPTQFYAVLLALSLMDVKDKTTVRLAWGYVGLRVLHSLIHVTTNNVLLRFPVFATSSVVLLGMTAKAAWELFF
;
A
#
# COMPACT_ATOMS: atom_id res chain seq x y z
N MET A 1 19.69 14.99 -7.26
CA MET A 1 19.25 13.84 -6.44
C MET A 1 20.20 13.73 -5.26
N SER A 2 19.72 13.60 -4.02
CA SER A 2 20.63 13.57 -2.85
C SER A 2 21.62 12.42 -2.97
N THR A 3 22.85 12.62 -2.53
CA THR A 3 23.92 11.60 -2.52
C THR A 3 23.49 10.30 -1.81
N LEU A 4 22.59 10.44 -0.82
CA LEU A 4 21.93 9.34 -0.10
C LEU A 4 21.10 8.43 -1.02
N LEU A 5 20.32 9.00 -1.94
CA LEU A 5 19.49 8.24 -2.89
C LEU A 5 20.33 7.55 -3.98
N VAL A 6 21.47 8.14 -4.36
CA VAL A 6 22.41 7.54 -5.31
C VAL A 6 23.08 6.32 -4.69
N ASN A 7 23.46 6.39 -3.42
CA ASN A 7 24.16 5.31 -2.74
C ASN A 7 23.24 4.22 -2.19
N LYS A 8 21.95 4.50 -1.93
CA LYS A 8 20.96 3.52 -1.46
C LYS A 8 19.67 3.63 -2.30
N PRO A 9 19.66 3.07 -3.53
CA PRO A 9 18.58 3.30 -4.49
C PRO A 9 17.23 2.70 -4.08
N LEU A 10 17.22 1.75 -3.14
CA LEU A 10 16.00 1.14 -2.59
C LEU A 10 15.25 2.04 -1.61
N LEU A 11 15.89 3.10 -1.06
CA LEU A 11 15.20 4.06 -0.19
C LEU A 11 14.13 4.87 -0.94
N GLY A 12 14.32 5.09 -2.25
CA GLY A 12 13.34 5.78 -3.09
C GLY A 12 11.98 5.06 -3.14
N PRO A 13 11.92 3.80 -3.59
CA PRO A 13 10.70 2.99 -3.55
C PRO A 13 10.09 2.85 -2.15
N LEU A 14 10.92 2.70 -1.11
CA LEU A 14 10.48 2.61 0.28
C LEU A 14 9.70 3.87 0.70
N VAL A 15 10.28 5.05 0.50
CA VAL A 15 9.63 6.32 0.82
C VAL A 15 8.42 6.55 -0.10
N GLY A 16 8.54 6.22 -1.38
CA GLY A 16 7.49 6.39 -2.37
C GLY A 16 6.20 5.66 -2.01
N LEU A 17 6.29 4.40 -1.58
CA LEU A 17 5.10 3.67 -1.14
C LEU A 17 4.50 4.26 0.13
N ASN A 18 5.33 4.71 1.07
CA ASN A 18 4.84 5.31 2.32
C ASN A 18 4.11 6.62 2.07
N VAL A 19 4.62 7.46 1.17
CA VAL A 19 3.92 8.67 0.70
C VAL A 19 2.57 8.31 0.07
N TRP A 20 2.50 7.24 -0.72
CA TRP A 20 1.25 6.79 -1.30
C TRP A 20 0.25 6.29 -0.24
N THR A 21 0.72 5.60 0.81
CA THR A 21 -0.11 5.20 1.94
C THR A 21 -0.73 6.42 2.64
N PHE A 22 0.04 7.48 2.89
CA PHE A 22 -0.50 8.74 3.42
C PHE A 22 -1.48 9.41 2.46
N ALA A 23 -1.26 9.34 1.15
CA ALA A 23 -2.22 9.87 0.18
C ALA A 23 -3.58 9.14 0.27
N MET A 24 -3.59 7.82 0.45
CA MET A 24 -4.83 7.06 0.65
C MET A 24 -5.47 7.33 2.02
N GLU A 25 -4.68 7.56 3.06
CA GLU A 25 -5.17 8.00 4.38
C GLU A 25 -5.84 9.38 4.30
N ALA A 26 -5.23 10.33 3.59
CA ALA A 26 -5.83 11.64 3.37
C ALA A 26 -7.16 11.51 2.63
N LEU A 27 -7.22 10.67 1.58
CA LEU A 27 -8.45 10.41 0.83
C LEU A 27 -9.55 9.80 1.71
N LEU A 28 -9.19 8.87 2.59
CA LEU A 28 -10.06 8.34 3.64
C LEU A 28 -10.68 9.46 4.46
N TYR A 29 -9.85 10.36 5.02
CA TYR A 29 -10.36 11.43 5.88
C TYR A 29 -11.24 12.41 5.11
N ILE A 30 -10.85 12.77 3.88
CA ILE A 30 -11.62 13.67 3.01
C ILE A 30 -13.02 13.11 2.73
N ARG A 31 -13.14 11.82 2.42
CA ARG A 31 -14.45 11.23 2.09
C ARG A 31 -15.27 10.87 3.32
N ARG A 32 -14.64 10.28 4.35
CA ARG A 32 -15.35 9.65 5.47
C ARG A 32 -15.78 10.65 6.53
N THR A 33 -14.92 11.59 6.92
CA THR A 33 -15.19 12.53 8.02
C THR A 33 -16.49 13.35 7.81
N PRO A 34 -16.70 14.02 6.66
CA PRO A 34 -17.96 14.73 6.43
C PRO A 34 -19.16 13.78 6.32
N ALA A 35 -18.97 12.59 5.77
CA ALA A 35 -20.04 11.60 5.62
C ALA A 35 -20.55 11.06 6.97
N LEU A 36 -19.67 10.85 7.95
CA LEU A 36 -20.09 10.38 9.29
C LEU A 36 -21.12 11.33 9.91
N SER A 37 -20.90 12.64 9.81
CA SER A 37 -21.87 13.64 10.27
C SER A 37 -23.12 13.65 9.39
N LYS A 38 -22.96 13.69 8.05
CA LYS A 38 -24.07 13.75 7.10
C LYS A 38 -25.07 12.60 7.26
N TYR A 39 -24.58 11.40 7.54
CA TYR A 39 -25.40 10.20 7.68
C TYR A 39 -25.74 9.87 9.15
N GLY A 40 -25.40 10.74 10.11
CA GLY A 40 -25.74 10.53 11.53
C GLY A 40 -25.16 9.22 12.08
N VAL A 41 -23.88 8.94 11.78
CA VAL A 41 -23.15 7.81 12.35
C VAL A 41 -22.63 8.23 13.73
N THR A 42 -23.03 7.48 14.75
CA THR A 42 -22.59 7.68 16.14
C THR A 42 -21.30 6.93 16.42
N PHE A 43 -20.57 7.34 17.46
CA PHE A 43 -19.29 6.72 17.86
C PHE A 43 -19.43 5.72 19.01
N ASP A 44 -20.64 5.20 19.25
CA ASP A 44 -20.84 4.10 20.21
C ASP A 44 -20.12 2.84 19.72
N PRO A 45 -19.15 2.28 20.48
CA PRO A 45 -18.39 1.10 20.10
C PRO A 45 -19.26 -0.11 19.71
N ASN A 46 -20.45 -0.25 20.30
CA ASN A 46 -21.32 -1.39 20.06
C ASN A 46 -22.06 -1.30 18.70
N THR A 47 -22.27 -0.09 18.17
CA THR A 47 -23.14 0.15 17.00
C THR A 47 -22.42 0.78 15.82
N VAL A 48 -21.30 1.46 16.02
CA VAL A 48 -20.59 2.24 14.98
C VAL A 48 -20.21 1.41 13.74
N LYS A 49 -19.80 0.16 13.91
CA LYS A 49 -19.42 -0.72 12.78
C LYS A 49 -20.63 -1.02 11.89
N LYS A 50 -21.75 -1.39 12.51
CA LYS A 50 -23.02 -1.67 11.82
C LYS A 50 -23.55 -0.41 11.14
N GLN A 51 -23.56 0.72 11.86
CA GLN A 51 -24.02 1.99 11.31
C GLN A 51 -23.20 2.45 10.10
N LYS A 52 -21.88 2.27 10.11
CA LYS A 52 -21.04 2.57 8.94
C LYS A 52 -21.45 1.73 7.73
N ALA A 53 -21.62 0.42 7.93
CA ALA A 53 -22.01 -0.51 6.87
C ALA A 53 -23.38 -0.20 6.26
N GLU A 54 -24.36 0.16 7.10
CA GLU A 54 -25.74 0.40 6.66
C GLU A 54 -25.97 1.81 6.12
N LYS A 55 -25.31 2.83 6.68
CA LYS A 55 -25.62 4.23 6.40
C LYS A 55 -24.68 4.89 5.39
N LEU A 56 -23.42 4.45 5.29
CA LEU A 56 -22.43 5.11 4.43
C LEU A 56 -22.44 4.50 3.01
N PRO A 57 -22.46 5.34 1.96
CA PRO A 57 -22.27 4.87 0.60
C PRO A 57 -20.96 4.08 0.44
N PRO A 58 -20.92 3.00 -0.36
CA PRO A 58 -19.72 2.17 -0.49
C PRO A 58 -18.45 2.95 -0.86
N PHE A 59 -18.54 3.92 -1.77
CA PHE A 59 -17.40 4.74 -2.22
C PHE A 59 -16.71 5.55 -1.09
N VAL A 60 -17.43 5.83 0.00
CA VAL A 60 -16.91 6.50 1.20
C VAL A 60 -16.06 5.54 2.03
N GLN A 61 -16.38 4.25 1.99
CA GLN A 61 -15.70 3.22 2.77
C GLN A 61 -14.46 2.67 2.06
N TRP A 62 -14.45 2.61 0.72
CA TRP A 62 -13.36 2.00 -0.06
C TRP A 62 -11.95 2.52 0.25
N PRO A 63 -11.70 3.83 0.49
CA PRO A 63 -10.37 4.26 0.90
C PRO A 63 -9.93 3.70 2.27
N ALA A 64 -10.86 3.41 3.18
CA ALA A 64 -10.55 2.75 4.44
C ALA A 64 -10.11 1.31 4.24
N ASP A 65 -10.85 0.57 3.42
CA ASP A 65 -10.50 -0.81 3.09
C ASP A 65 -9.17 -0.87 2.33
N ASN A 66 -8.93 0.09 1.43
CA ASN A 66 -7.66 0.22 0.73
C ASN A 66 -6.50 0.59 1.65
N PHE A 67 -6.67 1.56 2.55
CA PHE A 67 -5.64 1.96 3.51
C PHE A 67 -5.24 0.79 4.40
N ASN A 68 -6.21 0.03 4.92
CA ASN A 68 -5.94 -1.19 5.68
C ASN A 68 -5.15 -2.21 4.84
N ASN A 69 -5.54 -2.43 3.57
CA ASN A 69 -4.79 -3.33 2.68
C ASN A 69 -3.36 -2.84 2.39
N LEU A 70 -3.12 -1.52 2.37
CA LEU A 70 -1.79 -0.92 2.27
C LEU A 70 -0.94 -1.08 3.55
N LEU A 71 -1.55 -1.39 4.69
CA LEU A 71 -0.85 -1.69 5.94
C LEU A 71 -0.66 -3.19 6.19
N GLU A 72 -1.38 -4.06 5.49
CA GLU A 72 -1.24 -5.52 5.64
C GLU A 72 -0.02 -6.07 4.89
N GLN A 73 -0.06 -6.15 3.56
CA GLN A 73 1.03 -6.75 2.78
C GLN A 73 2.26 -5.83 2.63
N PRO A 74 2.11 -4.51 2.40
CA PRO A 74 3.27 -3.63 2.23
C PRO A 74 4.19 -3.50 3.44
N THR A 75 3.76 -3.88 4.64
CA THR A 75 4.69 -3.95 5.79
C THR A 75 5.83 -4.92 5.55
N GLN A 76 5.57 -6.03 4.86
CA GLN A 76 6.60 -6.97 4.41
C GLN A 76 7.54 -6.33 3.38
N PHE A 77 7.01 -5.53 2.45
CA PHE A 77 7.82 -4.79 1.48
C PHE A 77 8.81 -3.85 2.16
N TYR A 78 8.37 -3.08 3.17
CA TYR A 78 9.27 -2.21 3.92
C TYR A 78 10.39 -2.99 4.60
N ALA A 79 10.08 -4.12 5.25
CA ALA A 79 11.08 -4.96 5.89
C ALA A 79 12.10 -5.51 4.89
N VAL A 80 11.64 -6.04 3.75
CA VAL A 80 12.49 -6.60 2.70
C VAL A 80 13.39 -5.53 2.07
N LEU A 81 12.86 -4.34 1.76
CA LEU A 81 13.67 -3.26 1.19
C LEU A 81 14.72 -2.73 2.17
N LEU A 82 14.39 -2.63 3.46
CA LEU A 82 15.36 -2.26 4.48
C LEU A 82 16.47 -3.32 4.59
N ALA A 83 16.13 -4.61 4.62
CA ALA A 83 17.11 -5.69 4.64
C ALA A 83 18.04 -5.65 3.42
N LEU A 84 17.48 -5.57 2.21
CA LEU A 84 18.26 -5.46 0.97
C LEU A 84 19.15 -4.21 0.95
N SER A 85 18.65 -3.08 1.47
CA SER A 85 19.42 -1.83 1.58
C SER A 85 20.58 -1.96 2.58
N LEU A 86 20.39 -2.68 3.69
CA LEU A 86 21.44 -2.97 4.68
C LEU A 86 22.52 -3.89 4.11
N MET A 87 22.14 -4.87 3.29
CA MET A 87 23.06 -5.73 2.54
C MET A 87 23.73 -5.04 1.33
N ASP A 88 23.53 -3.73 1.18
CA ASP A 88 24.10 -2.90 0.12
C ASP A 88 23.72 -3.31 -1.31
N VAL A 89 22.56 -3.96 -1.48
CA VAL A 89 22.01 -4.33 -2.79
C VAL A 89 21.64 -3.08 -3.60
N LYS A 90 22.25 -2.94 -4.78
CA LYS A 90 22.09 -1.77 -5.68
C LYS A 90 21.81 -2.15 -7.13
N ASP A 91 21.65 -3.43 -7.42
CA ASP A 91 21.49 -3.87 -8.80
C ASP A 91 20.21 -3.30 -9.44
N LYS A 92 20.28 -3.03 -10.75
CA LYS A 92 19.20 -2.37 -11.48
C LYS A 92 17.91 -3.20 -11.49
N THR A 93 17.99 -4.52 -11.41
CA THR A 93 16.83 -5.41 -11.47
C THR A 93 16.02 -5.30 -10.19
N THR A 94 16.67 -5.41 -9.03
CA THR A 94 16.02 -5.25 -7.72
C THR A 94 15.37 -3.86 -7.57
N VAL A 95 16.07 -2.81 -8.00
CA VAL A 95 15.52 -1.44 -7.99
C VAL A 95 14.28 -1.30 -8.89
N ARG A 96 14.30 -1.91 -10.09
CA ARG A 96 13.15 -1.92 -11.01
C ARG A 96 11.97 -2.70 -10.43
N LEU A 97 12.22 -3.85 -9.80
CA LEU A 97 11.18 -4.64 -9.13
C LEU A 97 10.56 -3.86 -7.97
N ALA A 98 11.36 -3.16 -7.17
CA ALA A 98 10.88 -2.33 -6.08
C ALA A 98 9.96 -1.21 -6.57
N TRP A 99 10.35 -0.45 -7.60
CA TRP A 99 9.47 0.54 -8.22
C TRP A 99 8.24 -0.07 -8.90
N GLY A 100 8.40 -1.23 -9.53
CA GLY A 100 7.29 -2.00 -10.11
C GLY A 100 6.25 -2.38 -9.06
N TYR A 101 6.69 -2.82 -7.88
CA TYR A 101 5.81 -3.06 -6.74
C TYR A 101 5.05 -1.79 -6.34
N VAL A 102 5.74 -0.66 -6.16
CA VAL A 102 5.09 0.63 -5.84
C VAL A 102 4.02 0.97 -6.88
N GLY A 103 4.36 0.88 -8.17
CA GLY A 103 3.42 1.16 -9.27
C GLY A 103 2.19 0.24 -9.25
N LEU A 104 2.38 -1.06 -9.00
CA LEU A 104 1.27 -2.02 -8.87
C LEU A 104 0.38 -1.68 -7.66
N ARG A 105 0.95 -1.26 -6.53
CA ARG A 105 0.19 -0.83 -5.35
C ARG A 105 -0.60 0.44 -5.60
N VAL A 106 -0.03 1.40 -6.33
CA VAL A 106 -0.74 2.61 -6.79
C VAL A 106 -1.92 2.22 -7.67
N LEU A 107 -1.69 1.41 -8.71
CA LEU A 107 -2.73 0.96 -9.62
C LEU A 107 -3.85 0.19 -8.91
N HIS A 108 -3.49 -0.77 -8.04
CA HIS A 108 -4.45 -1.49 -7.21
C HIS A 108 -5.32 -0.54 -6.38
N SER A 109 -4.69 0.47 -5.78
CA SER A 109 -5.39 1.44 -4.93
C SER A 109 -6.35 2.31 -5.75
N LEU A 110 -5.92 2.78 -6.91
CA LEU A 110 -6.78 3.53 -7.82
C LEU A 110 -8.01 2.72 -8.23
N ILE A 111 -7.84 1.45 -8.64
CA ILE A 111 -8.98 0.57 -8.96
C ILE A 111 -9.90 0.41 -7.75
N HIS A 112 -9.34 0.14 -6.57
CA HIS A 112 -10.10 -0.08 -5.34
C HIS A 112 -10.95 1.15 -4.95
N VAL A 113 -10.37 2.36 -4.98
CA VAL A 113 -11.07 3.57 -4.50
C VAL A 113 -11.94 4.27 -5.55
N THR A 114 -11.94 3.80 -6.81
CA THR A 114 -12.75 4.36 -7.91
C THR A 114 -13.87 3.45 -8.36
N THR A 115 -13.58 2.20 -8.73
CA THR A 115 -14.58 1.24 -9.26
C THR A 115 -14.80 0.05 -8.34
N ASN A 116 -13.81 -0.24 -7.48
CA ASN A 116 -13.75 -1.43 -6.63
C ASN A 116 -14.04 -2.74 -7.38
N ASN A 117 -13.69 -2.82 -8.66
CA ASN A 117 -13.90 -4.03 -9.45
C ASN A 117 -12.89 -5.11 -9.03
N VAL A 118 -13.40 -6.17 -8.38
CA VAL A 118 -12.60 -7.28 -7.85
C VAL A 118 -11.82 -8.00 -8.95
N LEU A 119 -12.42 -8.18 -10.13
CA LEU A 119 -11.80 -8.87 -11.26
C LEU A 119 -10.59 -8.11 -11.82
N LEU A 120 -10.51 -6.79 -11.57
CA LEU A 120 -9.36 -5.97 -11.94
C LEU A 120 -8.36 -5.85 -10.80
N ARG A 121 -8.81 -5.57 -9.58
CA ARG A 121 -7.89 -5.34 -8.45
C ARG A 121 -7.20 -6.62 -7.99
N PHE A 122 -7.87 -7.77 -8.01
CA PHE A 122 -7.27 -9.01 -7.52
C PHE A 122 -6.04 -9.45 -8.34
N PRO A 123 -6.06 -9.50 -9.69
CA PRO A 123 -4.86 -9.80 -10.46
C PRO A 123 -3.72 -8.81 -10.24
N VAL A 124 -4.01 -7.51 -10.10
CA VAL A 124 -2.98 -6.49 -9.82
C VAL A 124 -2.35 -6.73 -8.44
N PHE A 125 -3.17 -7.03 -7.43
CA PHE A 125 -2.70 -7.43 -6.10
C PHE A 125 -1.83 -8.68 -6.17
N ALA A 126 -2.30 -9.75 -6.80
CA ALA A 126 -1.57 -11.01 -6.93
C ALA A 126 -0.23 -10.84 -7.65
N THR A 127 -0.20 -10.02 -8.71
CA THR A 127 1.05 -9.68 -9.41
C THR A 127 2.01 -8.95 -8.48
N SER A 128 1.53 -8.00 -7.67
CA SER A 128 2.36 -7.32 -6.67
C SER A 128 2.92 -8.29 -5.63
N SER A 129 2.14 -9.30 -5.22
CA SER A 129 2.59 -10.35 -4.31
C SER A 129 3.74 -11.17 -4.90
N VAL A 130 3.68 -11.52 -6.18
CA VAL A 130 4.75 -12.27 -6.86
C VAL A 130 6.03 -11.43 -6.95
N VAL A 131 5.91 -10.14 -7.25
CA VAL A 131 7.07 -9.23 -7.27
C VAL A 131 7.72 -9.14 -5.89
N LEU A 132 6.92 -9.00 -4.83
CA LEU A 132 7.41 -8.99 -3.46
C LEU A 132 8.08 -10.32 -3.08
N LEU A 133 7.47 -11.45 -3.43
CA LEU A 133 8.04 -12.78 -3.22
C LEU A 133 9.42 -12.91 -3.88
N GLY A 134 9.57 -12.41 -5.11
CA GLY A 134 10.86 -12.39 -5.82
C GLY A 134 11.92 -11.56 -5.10
N MET A 135 11.57 -10.39 -4.58
CA MET A 135 12.49 -9.57 -3.78
C MET A 135 12.82 -10.23 -2.43
N THR A 136 11.87 -10.91 -1.80
CA THR A 136 12.12 -11.70 -0.59
C THR A 136 13.09 -12.84 -0.86
N ALA A 137 12.91 -13.55 -1.98
CA ALA A 137 13.82 -14.61 -2.40
C ALA A 137 15.24 -14.07 -2.67
N LYS A 138 15.35 -12.89 -3.30
CA LYS A 138 16.64 -12.18 -3.47
C LYS A 138 17.26 -11.85 -2.11
N ALA A 139 16.48 -11.34 -1.16
CA ALA A 139 16.98 -11.03 0.18
C ALA A 139 17.48 -12.28 0.91
N ALA A 140 16.76 -13.40 0.81
CA ALA A 140 17.18 -14.67 1.38
C ALA A 140 18.48 -15.18 0.72
N TRP A 141 18.60 -15.04 -0.61
CA TRP A 141 19.81 -15.43 -1.31
C TRP A 141 21.03 -14.65 -0.80
N GLU A 142 20.97 -13.31 -0.80
CA GLU A 142 22.08 -12.45 -0.36
C GLU A 142 22.48 -12.65 1.11
N LEU A 143 21.55 -13.10 1.96
CA LEU A 143 21.81 -13.30 3.38
C LEU A 143 22.46 -14.65 3.69
N PHE A 144 22.09 -15.70 2.96
CA PHE A 144 22.42 -17.08 3.31
C PHE A 144 23.41 -17.76 2.34
N PHE A 145 23.68 -17.18 1.17
CA PHE A 145 24.54 -17.74 0.13
C PHE A 145 25.50 -16.67 -0.41
#